data_AF-A0A0B1SL65-F1
#
_entry.id   AF-A0A0B1SL65-F1
#
_cell.length_a   1.000
_cell.length_b   1.000
_cell.length_c   1.000
_cell.angle_alpha   90.00
_cell.angle_beta   90.00
_cell.angle_gamma   90.00
#
_symmetry.space_group_name_H-M   'P 1'
#
loop_
_entity.id
_entity.type
_entity.pdbx_description
1 polymer ?
#
loop_
_entity_poly.entity_id
_entity_poly.type
_entity_poly.pdbx_seq_one_letter_code
_entity_poly.pdbx_strand_id
1 'polypeptide(L)'
;MYRRYDYYEVHEHGARRLAKICREMGVERFIHLSALGATVNPPKGHYVKQSNFLRSKGLGEIAVRDEFPTATIVRPSLIYGELDGFIQYYVSRYRKTPLDLVYLYKKGEHTYKMPIWGGDVAAGLAAIVRDPTSAGQTYEFVGPHCYQLSELMDFMYKKAHCISEFGFHYRRHSLPDPYFIILTWLTEQWGHFFKCKVPLNREWMEYVEVKDDVLTGQRTLADLGIRRLTEFEFAGGRQAFYQSFNKYFEEQYGELPQPPLPLRSPPIVRKPGMEEKPAFGKSMAYS
;
A
#
# COMPACT_ATOMS: atom_id res chain seq x y z
N MET A 1 22.41 18.24 -12.94
CA MET A 1 22.32 18.13 -11.46
C MET A 1 20.86 17.89 -11.10
N TYR A 2 20.46 16.67 -10.71
CA TYR A 2 19.07 16.36 -10.38
C TYR A 2 18.63 17.11 -9.11
N ARG A 3 17.54 17.87 -9.20
CA ARG A 3 16.90 18.58 -8.08
C ARG A 3 16.28 17.54 -7.12
N ARG A 4 16.52 17.67 -5.81
CA ARG A 4 15.79 16.90 -4.79
C ARG A 4 14.39 17.51 -4.68
N TYR A 5 13.38 16.65 -4.66
CA TYR A 5 12.02 17.02 -4.28
C TYR A 5 11.67 16.33 -2.98
N ASP A 6 11.09 17.07 -2.05
CA ASP A 6 10.52 16.49 -0.83
C ASP A 6 9.07 16.01 -1.07
N TYR A 7 8.48 15.36 -0.07
CA TYR A 7 7.09 14.87 -0.17
C TYR A 7 6.07 15.99 -0.40
N TYR A 8 6.28 17.19 0.17
CA TYR A 8 5.35 18.31 0.08
C TYR A 8 5.44 19.02 -1.26
N GLU A 9 6.66 19.18 -1.80
CA GLU A 9 6.91 19.69 -3.15
C GLU A 9 6.23 18.84 -4.21
N VAL A 10 6.24 17.51 -4.05
CA VAL A 10 5.59 16.59 -5.01
C VAL A 10 4.09 16.50 -4.80
N HIS A 11 3.64 16.15 -3.59
CA HIS A 11 2.24 15.79 -3.36
C HIS A 11 1.32 16.98 -3.10
N GLU A 12 1.82 18.07 -2.52
CA GLU A 12 1.03 19.25 -2.21
C GLU A 12 1.26 20.35 -3.25
N HIS A 13 2.47 20.90 -3.33
CA HIS A 13 2.79 22.02 -4.22
C HIS A 13 2.65 21.62 -5.70
N GLY A 14 3.13 20.44 -6.07
CA GLY A 14 2.99 19.89 -7.41
C GLY A 14 1.53 19.69 -7.79
N ALA A 15 0.74 19.07 -6.92
CA ALA A 15 -0.68 18.84 -7.16
C ALA A 15 -1.48 20.15 -7.25
N ARG A 16 -1.22 21.12 -6.35
CA ARG A 16 -1.81 22.46 -6.37
C ARG A 16 -1.52 23.17 -7.69
N ARG A 17 -0.26 23.12 -8.14
CA ARG A 17 0.16 23.75 -9.39
C ARG A 17 -0.57 23.14 -10.59
N LEU A 18 -0.69 21.82 -10.65
CA LEU A 18 -1.44 21.15 -11.71
C LEU A 18 -2.91 21.56 -11.70
N ALA A 19 -3.57 21.52 -10.54
CA ALA A 19 -4.97 21.91 -10.41
C ALA A 19 -5.21 23.37 -10.83
N LYS A 20 -4.34 24.29 -10.40
CA LYS A 20 -4.39 25.70 -10.78
C LYS A 20 -4.27 25.89 -12.30
N ILE A 21 -3.26 25.27 -12.93
CA ILE A 21 -3.05 25.36 -14.38
C ILE A 21 -4.23 24.76 -15.13
N CYS A 22 -4.75 23.60 -14.69
CA CYS A 22 -5.93 22.98 -15.29
C CYS A 22 -7.16 23.91 -15.24
N ARG A 23 -7.39 24.60 -14.12
CA ARG A 23 -8.45 25.62 -14.02
C ARG A 23 -8.21 26.77 -15.00
N GLU A 24 -7.00 27.33 -15.02
CA GLU A 24 -6.63 28.48 -15.89
C GLU A 24 -6.77 28.14 -17.38
N MET A 25 -6.50 26.90 -17.76
CA MET A 25 -6.63 26.41 -19.14
C MET A 25 -8.05 25.95 -19.50
N GLY A 26 -9.01 26.05 -18.57
CA GLY A 26 -10.40 25.65 -18.81
C GLY A 26 -10.61 24.14 -18.96
N VAL A 27 -9.78 23.31 -18.32
CA VAL A 27 -9.94 21.85 -18.32
C VAL A 27 -11.26 21.49 -17.61
N GLU A 28 -12.11 20.72 -18.27
CA GLU A 28 -13.43 20.34 -17.75
C GLU A 28 -13.34 19.35 -16.58
N ARG A 29 -12.34 18.46 -16.60
CA ARG A 29 -12.23 17.31 -15.69
C ARG A 29 -10.82 17.16 -15.17
N PHE A 30 -10.64 17.27 -13.86
CA PHE A 30 -9.39 17.01 -13.18
C PHE A 30 -9.55 15.85 -12.19
N ILE A 31 -8.79 14.78 -12.40
CA ILE A 31 -8.80 13.60 -11.53
C ILE A 31 -7.47 13.55 -10.78
N HIS A 32 -7.53 13.56 -9.45
CA HIS A 32 -6.34 13.52 -8.60
C HIS A 32 -6.22 12.17 -7.90
N LEU A 33 -5.07 11.51 -8.09
CA LEU A 33 -4.72 10.25 -7.42
C LEU A 33 -3.97 10.52 -6.11
N SER A 34 -4.67 10.29 -5.00
CA SER A 34 -4.13 10.37 -3.65
C SER A 34 -3.70 8.99 -3.15
N ALA A 35 -3.94 8.66 -1.88
CA ALA A 35 -3.72 7.37 -1.25
C ALA A 35 -4.80 7.11 -0.18
N LEU A 36 -5.15 5.84 0.04
CA LEU A 36 -6.03 5.47 1.15
C LEU A 36 -5.38 5.83 2.48
N GLY A 37 -6.15 6.44 3.38
CA GLY A 37 -5.64 6.94 4.67
C GLY A 37 -4.88 8.26 4.59
N ALA A 38 -4.90 8.96 3.45
CA ALA A 38 -4.40 10.34 3.35
C ALA A 38 -5.11 11.24 4.37
N THR A 39 -4.33 11.92 5.21
CA THR A 39 -4.84 12.75 6.31
C THR A 39 -3.81 13.80 6.68
N VAL A 40 -4.24 15.00 7.09
CA VAL A 40 -3.35 16.09 7.51
C VAL A 40 -2.64 15.76 8.82
N ASN A 41 -3.26 14.94 9.67
CA ASN A 41 -2.76 14.59 11.00
C ASN A 41 -2.62 13.06 11.11
N PRO A 42 -1.60 12.44 10.48
CA PRO A 42 -1.41 11.01 10.61
C PRO A 42 -1.05 10.64 12.05
N PRO A 43 -1.60 9.53 12.59
CA PRO A 43 -1.28 9.11 13.95
C PRO A 43 0.19 8.68 14.05
N LYS A 44 0.71 8.73 15.28
CA LYS A 44 2.11 8.39 15.58
C LYS A 44 2.46 7.03 14.99
N GLY A 45 3.55 6.99 14.22
CA GLY A 45 4.00 5.77 13.56
C GLY A 45 4.94 4.93 14.42
N HIS A 46 5.23 3.72 13.94
CA HIS A 46 6.20 2.82 14.55
C HIS A 46 7.61 3.06 14.01
N TYR A 47 7.76 3.13 12.69
CA TYR A 47 9.06 3.31 12.02
C TYR A 47 9.44 4.79 11.89
N VAL A 48 8.44 5.65 11.73
CA VAL A 48 8.58 7.11 11.64
C VAL A 48 7.67 7.79 12.66
N LYS A 49 8.04 8.98 13.13
CA LYS A 49 7.24 9.70 14.13
C LYS A 49 5.83 10.02 13.60
N GLN A 50 5.76 10.52 12.38
CA GLN A 50 4.54 10.84 11.63
C GLN A 50 4.85 10.61 10.15
N SER A 51 3.94 9.99 9.40
CA SER A 51 4.20 9.72 7.99
C SER A 51 4.05 11.00 7.15
N ASN A 52 5.15 11.45 6.56
CA ASN A 52 5.11 12.59 5.64
C ASN A 52 4.39 12.24 4.34
N PHE A 53 4.42 10.97 3.92
CA PHE A 53 3.71 10.50 2.74
C PHE A 53 2.19 10.73 2.87
N LEU A 54 1.57 10.23 3.95
CA LEU A 54 0.13 10.40 4.18
C LEU A 54 -0.27 11.85 4.43
N ARG A 55 0.59 12.59 5.15
CA ARG A 55 0.37 14.01 5.45
C ARG A 55 0.37 14.88 4.20
N SER A 56 1.42 14.76 3.40
CA SER A 56 1.55 15.52 2.15
C SER A 56 0.46 15.17 1.14
N LYS A 57 0.03 13.91 1.06
CA LYS A 57 -1.12 13.48 0.26
C LYS A 57 -2.43 14.12 0.76
N GLY A 58 -2.67 14.14 2.07
CA GLY A 58 -3.85 14.78 2.65
C GLY A 58 -3.90 16.30 2.41
N LEU A 59 -2.77 16.98 2.55
CA LEU A 59 -2.65 18.42 2.21
C LEU A 59 -2.82 18.65 0.70
N GLY A 60 -2.29 17.76 -0.13
CA GLY A 60 -2.47 17.79 -1.58
C GLY A 60 -3.93 17.69 -2.00
N GLU A 61 -4.72 16.84 -1.36
CA GLU A 61 -6.16 16.75 -1.62
C GLU A 61 -6.89 18.06 -1.33
N ILE A 62 -6.57 18.71 -0.20
CA ILE A 62 -7.14 20.02 0.16
C ILE A 62 -6.71 21.06 -0.88
N ALA A 63 -5.42 21.11 -1.20
CA ALA A 63 -4.87 22.06 -2.15
C ALA A 63 -5.46 21.93 -3.56
N VAL A 64 -5.70 20.69 -4.01
CA VAL A 64 -6.38 20.42 -5.28
C VAL A 64 -7.83 20.88 -5.22
N ARG A 65 -8.54 20.60 -4.12
CA ARG A 65 -9.94 21.00 -3.95
C ARG A 65 -10.10 22.52 -3.91
N ASP A 66 -9.17 23.23 -3.29
CA ASP A 66 -9.14 24.69 -3.23
C ASP A 66 -8.99 25.30 -4.63
N GLU A 67 -8.07 24.77 -5.44
CA GLU A 67 -7.81 25.31 -6.78
C GLU A 67 -8.84 24.85 -7.82
N PHE A 68 -9.32 23.61 -7.72
CA PHE A 68 -10.25 22.99 -8.66
C PHE A 68 -11.37 22.27 -7.86
N PRO A 69 -12.44 22.99 -7.45
CA PRO A 69 -13.50 22.44 -6.58
C PRO A 69 -14.22 21.21 -7.15
N THR A 70 -14.38 21.15 -8.47
CA THR A 70 -15.03 20.04 -9.19
C THR A 70 -14.10 18.84 -9.42
N ALA A 71 -12.90 18.82 -8.83
CA ALA A 71 -11.93 17.76 -9.04
C ALA A 71 -12.45 16.44 -8.46
N THR A 72 -12.22 15.33 -9.14
CA THR A 72 -12.52 14.02 -8.57
C THR A 72 -11.27 13.50 -7.88
N ILE A 73 -11.36 13.17 -6.60
CA ILE A 73 -10.25 12.62 -5.83
C ILE A 73 -10.42 11.11 -5.73
N VAL A 74 -9.38 10.36 -6.06
CA VAL A 74 -9.35 8.90 -5.97
C VAL A 74 -8.28 8.49 -4.97
N ARG A 75 -8.69 7.74 -3.95
CA ARG A 75 -7.84 7.20 -2.87
C ARG A 75 -7.73 5.69 -3.05
N PRO A 76 -6.74 5.20 -3.82
CA PRO A 76 -6.50 3.77 -3.92
C PRO A 76 -5.85 3.23 -2.64
N SER A 77 -6.20 2.00 -2.28
CA SER A 77 -5.41 1.19 -1.35
C SER A 77 -4.08 0.77 -1.98
N LEU A 78 -3.36 -0.16 -1.35
CA LEU A 78 -2.14 -0.72 -1.92
C LEU A 78 -2.39 -1.34 -3.29
N ILE A 79 -1.91 -0.65 -4.33
CA ILE A 79 -2.00 -1.12 -5.70
C ILE A 79 -0.94 -2.21 -5.92
N TYR A 80 -1.38 -3.39 -6.33
CA TYR A 80 -0.51 -4.45 -6.82
C TYR A 80 -0.69 -4.63 -8.33
N GLY A 81 0.37 -5.10 -8.99
CA GLY A 81 0.59 -4.91 -10.41
C GLY A 81 1.84 -5.60 -10.91
N GLU A 82 2.09 -5.48 -12.22
CA GLU A 82 3.45 -5.67 -12.73
C GLU A 82 4.35 -4.56 -12.19
N LEU A 83 5.55 -4.92 -11.70
CA LEU A 83 6.53 -3.98 -11.12
C LEU A 83 5.99 -3.15 -9.95
N ASP A 84 5.18 -3.76 -9.10
CA ASP A 84 4.52 -3.09 -7.99
C ASP A 84 5.46 -2.74 -6.82
N GLY A 85 5.00 -1.83 -5.96
CA GLY A 85 5.70 -1.47 -4.72
C GLY A 85 5.39 -2.36 -3.53
N PHE A 86 4.58 -3.42 -3.71
CA PHE A 86 4.03 -4.24 -2.63
C PHE A 86 4.56 -5.68 -2.69
N ILE A 87 4.22 -6.45 -3.73
CA ILE A 87 4.65 -7.83 -3.90
C ILE A 87 6.16 -7.87 -4.18
N GLN A 88 6.66 -7.06 -5.12
CA GLN A 88 8.10 -6.99 -5.40
C GLN A 88 8.89 -6.55 -4.16
N TYR A 89 8.32 -5.64 -3.36
CA TYR A 89 8.92 -5.21 -2.11
C TYR A 89 9.07 -6.39 -1.14
N TYR A 90 7.99 -7.15 -0.87
CA TYR A 90 8.03 -8.25 0.09
C TYR A 90 8.78 -9.48 -0.38
N VAL A 91 8.68 -9.84 -1.67
CA VAL A 91 9.37 -11.00 -2.23
C VAL A 91 10.85 -10.69 -2.50
N SER A 92 11.29 -9.43 -2.46
CA SER A 92 12.70 -9.05 -2.63
C SER A 92 13.66 -9.73 -1.65
N ARG A 93 14.95 -9.79 -2.05
CA ARG A 93 16.05 -10.24 -1.17
C ARG A 93 16.27 -9.31 0.02
N TYR A 94 15.99 -8.02 -0.14
CA TYR A 94 16.20 -7.02 0.92
C TYR A 94 15.26 -7.20 2.12
N ARG A 95 14.14 -7.92 1.95
CA ARG A 95 13.21 -8.24 3.04
C ARG A 95 13.55 -9.51 3.81
N LYS A 96 14.61 -10.21 3.40
CA LYS A 96 15.03 -11.50 3.97
C LYS A 96 16.39 -11.31 4.61
N THR A 97 16.55 -11.82 5.82
CA THR A 97 17.89 -11.93 6.40
C THR A 97 18.64 -13.12 5.81
N PRO A 98 19.96 -13.24 6.02
CA PRO A 98 20.72 -14.42 5.62
C PRO A 98 20.23 -15.75 6.23
N LEU A 99 19.36 -15.68 7.24
CA LEU A 99 18.73 -16.84 7.91
C LEU A 99 17.27 -17.05 7.48
N ASP A 100 16.87 -16.48 6.34
CA ASP A 100 15.51 -16.54 5.79
C ASP A 100 14.42 -15.98 6.73
N LEU A 101 14.82 -15.14 7.69
CA LEU A 101 13.90 -14.46 8.60
C LEU A 101 13.37 -13.19 7.95
N VAL A 102 12.09 -12.93 8.20
CA VAL A 102 11.40 -11.72 7.74
C VAL A 102 10.89 -10.95 8.93
N TYR A 103 11.49 -9.80 9.17
CA TYR A 103 11.01 -8.86 10.18
C TYR A 103 9.72 -8.19 9.70
N LEU A 104 8.70 -8.15 10.56
CA LEU A 104 7.43 -7.45 10.33
C LEU A 104 6.96 -6.82 11.64
N TYR A 105 6.38 -5.61 11.55
CA TYR A 105 5.71 -5.00 12.68
C TYR A 105 4.66 -5.95 13.28
N LYS A 106 4.85 -6.35 14.55
CA LYS A 106 4.00 -7.33 15.26
C LYS A 106 3.67 -8.58 14.42
N LYS A 107 4.65 -9.11 13.68
CA LYS A 107 4.51 -10.28 12.77
C LYS A 107 3.50 -10.10 11.62
N GLY A 108 2.96 -8.91 11.41
CA GLY A 108 1.87 -8.66 10.48
C GLY A 108 0.50 -9.13 10.98
N GLU A 109 0.39 -9.57 12.24
CA GLU A 109 -0.86 -10.09 12.82
C GLU A 109 -1.81 -8.95 13.26
N HIS A 110 -1.32 -7.72 13.33
CA HIS A 110 -2.09 -6.56 13.78
C HIS A 110 -2.37 -5.54 12.67
N THR A 111 -2.20 -5.95 11.42
CA THR A 111 -2.31 -5.05 10.26
C THR A 111 -3.23 -5.65 9.23
N TYR A 112 -4.21 -4.88 8.78
CA TYR A 112 -5.21 -5.30 7.81
C TYR A 112 -5.08 -4.50 6.53
N LYS A 113 -5.02 -5.21 5.39
CA LYS A 113 -4.81 -4.62 4.07
C LYS A 113 -5.88 -5.08 3.08
N MET A 114 -6.28 -4.17 2.19
CA MET A 114 -7.24 -4.40 1.12
C MET A 114 -6.60 -4.10 -0.24
N PRO A 115 -5.58 -4.86 -0.66
CA PRO A 115 -4.81 -4.56 -1.87
C PRO A 115 -5.71 -4.61 -3.11
N ILE A 116 -5.50 -3.67 -4.03
CA ILE A 116 -6.29 -3.53 -5.25
C ILE A 116 -5.46 -3.78 -6.51
N TRP A 117 -6.04 -4.45 -7.50
CA TRP A 117 -5.37 -4.68 -8.78
C TRP A 117 -5.27 -3.39 -9.59
N GLY A 118 -4.10 -3.10 -10.16
CA GLY A 118 -3.88 -1.92 -11.00
C GLY A 118 -4.82 -1.84 -12.20
N GLY A 119 -5.24 -2.99 -12.76
CA GLY A 119 -6.24 -3.03 -13.83
C GLY A 119 -7.62 -2.54 -13.39
N ASP A 120 -8.03 -2.85 -12.15
CA ASP A 120 -9.31 -2.40 -11.60
C ASP A 120 -9.28 -0.90 -11.29
N VAL A 121 -8.13 -0.38 -10.83
CA VAL A 121 -7.90 1.06 -10.65
C VAL A 121 -8.05 1.79 -11.99
N ALA A 122 -7.42 1.27 -13.05
CA ALA A 122 -7.52 1.84 -14.39
C ALA A 122 -8.95 1.82 -14.94
N ALA A 123 -9.68 0.72 -14.73
CA ALA A 123 -11.10 0.62 -15.09
C ALA A 123 -11.97 1.63 -14.32
N GLY A 124 -11.72 1.80 -13.02
CA GLY A 124 -12.40 2.80 -12.19
C GLY A 124 -12.14 4.24 -12.66
N LEU A 125 -10.89 4.56 -13.00
CA LEU A 125 -10.54 5.86 -13.56
C LEU A 125 -11.22 6.10 -14.91
N ALA A 126 -11.25 5.09 -15.79
CA ALA A 126 -11.94 5.19 -17.08
C ALA A 126 -13.46 5.41 -16.91
N ALA A 127 -14.08 4.81 -15.90
CA ALA A 127 -15.48 5.03 -15.55
C ALA A 127 -15.72 6.46 -15.03
N ILE A 128 -14.86 6.97 -14.14
CA ILE A 128 -14.94 8.34 -13.60
C ILE A 128 -14.84 9.38 -14.72
N VAL A 129 -13.98 9.18 -15.71
CA VAL A 129 -13.87 10.11 -16.85
C VAL A 129 -15.19 10.23 -17.62
N ARG A 130 -15.94 9.13 -17.74
CA ARG A 130 -17.20 9.07 -18.50
C ARG A 130 -18.43 9.47 -17.68
N ASP A 131 -18.35 9.40 -16.37
CA ASP A 131 -19.46 9.72 -15.47
C ASP A 131 -19.48 11.21 -15.10
N PRO A 132 -20.47 12.00 -15.55
CA PRO A 132 -20.56 13.41 -15.21
C PRO A 132 -20.79 13.63 -13.71
N THR A 133 -21.44 12.69 -13.01
CA THR A 133 -21.81 12.83 -11.59
C THR A 133 -20.64 12.69 -10.62
N SER A 134 -19.48 12.27 -11.12
CA SER A 134 -18.27 12.09 -10.32
C SER A 134 -17.49 13.40 -10.10
N ALA A 135 -17.92 14.53 -10.67
CA ALA A 135 -17.35 15.85 -10.40
C ALA A 135 -17.44 16.19 -8.90
N GLY A 136 -16.34 16.64 -8.31
CA GLY A 136 -16.27 17.02 -6.90
C GLY A 136 -16.37 15.86 -5.91
N GLN A 137 -16.48 14.61 -6.38
CA GLN A 137 -16.60 13.45 -5.51
C GLN A 137 -15.24 12.94 -5.06
N THR A 138 -15.25 12.14 -3.99
CA THR A 138 -14.09 11.37 -3.52
C THR A 138 -14.43 9.90 -3.60
N TYR A 139 -13.56 9.10 -4.21
CA TYR A 139 -13.70 7.66 -4.33
C TYR A 139 -12.58 6.94 -3.58
N GLU A 140 -12.93 5.87 -2.89
CA GLU A 140 -12.00 4.95 -2.25
C GLU A 140 -11.97 3.65 -3.04
N PHE A 141 -10.82 3.36 -3.64
CA PHE A 141 -10.62 2.18 -4.47
C PHE A 141 -9.89 1.13 -3.65
N VAL A 142 -10.63 0.08 -3.26
CA VAL A 142 -10.13 -1.03 -2.46
C VAL A 142 -10.35 -2.36 -3.17
N GLY A 143 -9.55 -3.36 -2.80
CA GLY A 143 -9.77 -4.73 -3.26
C GLY A 143 -11.07 -5.36 -2.74
N PRO A 144 -11.46 -6.52 -3.29
CA PRO A 144 -12.71 -7.20 -2.92
C PRO A 144 -12.73 -7.72 -1.47
N HIS A 145 -11.56 -7.97 -0.89
CA HIS A 145 -11.41 -8.60 0.42
C HIS A 145 -10.39 -7.84 1.26
N CYS A 146 -10.61 -7.87 2.57
CA CYS A 146 -9.64 -7.50 3.57
C CYS A 146 -8.89 -8.74 4.04
N TYR A 147 -7.58 -8.59 4.18
CA TYR A 147 -6.68 -9.64 4.63
C TYR A 147 -5.84 -9.15 5.79
N GLN A 148 -5.48 -10.06 6.67
CA GLN A 148 -4.40 -9.83 7.61
C GLN A 148 -3.08 -9.82 6.83
N LEU A 149 -2.18 -8.89 7.13
CA LEU A 149 -0.87 -8.81 6.46
C LEU A 149 -0.08 -10.11 6.66
N SER A 150 -0.23 -10.75 7.82
CA SER A 150 0.34 -12.06 8.10
C SER A 150 -0.07 -13.10 7.06
N GLU A 151 -1.36 -13.23 6.77
CA GLU A 151 -1.90 -14.19 5.82
C GLU A 151 -1.44 -13.90 4.39
N LEU A 152 -1.42 -12.61 4.00
CA LEU A 152 -0.88 -12.19 2.70
C LEU A 152 0.60 -12.58 2.55
N MET A 153 1.40 -12.37 3.59
CA MET A 153 2.83 -12.69 3.58
C MET A 153 3.06 -14.19 3.43
N ASP A 154 2.35 -15.01 4.19
CA ASP A 154 2.46 -16.48 4.09
C ASP A 154 2.04 -16.98 2.71
N PHE A 155 0.95 -16.44 2.17
CA PHE A 155 0.48 -16.79 0.83
C PHE A 155 1.48 -16.38 -0.25
N MET A 156 2.00 -15.15 -0.21
CA MET A 156 2.98 -14.65 -1.18
C MET A 156 4.29 -15.44 -1.14
N TYR A 157 4.83 -15.72 0.05
CA TYR A 157 6.09 -16.45 0.17
C TYR A 157 5.96 -17.90 -0.29
N LYS A 158 4.83 -18.57 0.00
CA LYS A 158 4.56 -19.90 -0.56
C LYS A 158 4.40 -19.87 -2.08
N LYS A 159 3.67 -18.89 -2.63
CA LYS A 159 3.53 -18.71 -4.08
C LYS A 159 4.84 -18.37 -4.79
N ALA A 160 5.73 -17.64 -4.13
CA ALA A 160 7.07 -17.30 -4.63
C ALA A 160 8.12 -18.40 -4.36
N HIS A 161 7.68 -19.61 -4.00
CA HIS A 161 8.53 -20.77 -3.72
C HIS A 161 9.63 -20.53 -2.67
N CYS A 162 9.37 -19.61 -1.74
CA CYS A 162 10.19 -19.40 -0.55
C CYS A 162 9.81 -20.45 0.52
N ILE A 163 9.98 -21.73 0.16
CA ILE A 163 9.63 -22.92 0.96
C ILE A 163 10.86 -23.81 1.17
N SER A 164 10.77 -24.69 2.18
CA SER A 164 11.89 -25.54 2.61
C SER A 164 12.37 -26.52 1.55
N GLU A 165 11.48 -26.94 0.66
CA GLU A 165 11.73 -27.83 -0.48
C GLU A 165 12.73 -27.21 -1.46
N PHE A 166 12.77 -25.87 -1.53
CA PHE A 166 13.75 -25.10 -2.30
C PHE A 166 14.89 -24.55 -1.44
N GLY A 167 15.07 -25.10 -0.23
CA GLY A 167 16.12 -24.69 0.71
C GLY A 167 15.87 -23.33 1.37
N PHE A 168 14.64 -22.81 1.37
CA PHE A 168 14.29 -21.54 1.97
C PHE A 168 13.46 -21.74 3.25
N HIS A 169 13.99 -21.35 4.41
CA HIS A 169 13.32 -21.56 5.70
C HIS A 169 12.58 -20.30 6.18
N TYR A 170 11.50 -19.97 5.47
CA TYR A 170 10.70 -18.79 5.77
C TYR A 170 10.16 -18.77 7.22
N ARG A 171 10.53 -17.75 7.98
CA ARG A 171 9.93 -17.45 9.30
C ARG A 171 9.77 -15.95 9.52
N ARG A 172 8.63 -15.56 10.09
CA ARG A 172 8.38 -14.16 10.48
C ARG A 172 8.68 -13.92 11.94
N HIS A 173 9.16 -12.73 12.26
CA HIS A 173 9.34 -12.30 13.64
C HIS A 173 9.05 -10.81 13.82
N SER A 174 8.73 -10.43 15.05
CA SER A 174 8.47 -9.06 15.47
C SER A 174 9.60 -8.43 16.28
N LEU A 175 10.62 -9.22 16.62
CA LEU A 175 11.76 -8.75 17.40
C LEU A 175 12.56 -7.72 16.58
N PRO A 176 13.00 -6.60 17.17
CA PRO A 176 13.80 -5.61 16.48
C PRO A 176 15.09 -6.27 16.00
N ASP A 177 15.14 -6.58 14.70
CA ASP A 177 16.28 -7.25 14.09
C ASP A 177 17.40 -6.23 13.85
N PRO A 178 18.55 -6.36 14.54
CA PRO A 178 19.66 -5.44 14.32
C PRO A 178 20.13 -5.44 12.87
N TYR A 179 20.13 -6.60 12.21
CA TYR A 179 20.52 -6.71 10.81
C TYR A 179 19.59 -5.90 9.93
N PHE A 180 18.28 -6.08 10.09
CA PHE A 180 17.29 -5.39 9.27
C PHE A 180 17.25 -3.88 9.53
N ILE A 181 17.42 -3.46 10.79
CA ILE A 181 17.50 -2.04 11.18
C ILE A 181 18.72 -1.38 10.53
N ILE A 182 19.89 -2.01 10.63
CA ILE A 182 21.14 -1.51 10.04
C ILE A 182 21.00 -1.47 8.52
N LEU A 183 20.47 -2.53 7.90
CA LEU A 183 20.25 -2.58 6.46
C LEU A 183 19.32 -1.46 5.99
N THR A 184 18.21 -1.24 6.68
CA THR A 184 17.26 -0.17 6.35
C THR A 184 17.94 1.20 6.43
N TRP A 185 18.69 1.46 7.51
CA TRP A 185 19.44 2.70 7.66
C TRP A 185 20.48 2.89 6.54
N LEU A 186 21.26 1.85 6.21
CA LEU A 186 22.24 1.87 5.13
C LEU A 186 21.57 2.14 3.78
N THR A 187 20.44 1.51 3.49
CA THR A 187 19.71 1.75 2.24
C THR A 187 19.19 3.18 2.16
N GLU A 188 18.72 3.78 3.25
CA GLU A 188 18.29 5.18 3.28
C GLU A 188 19.48 6.12 3.03
N GLN A 189 20.62 5.89 3.71
CA GLN A 189 21.83 6.69 3.46
C GLN A 189 22.32 6.55 2.01
N TRP A 190 22.27 5.34 1.46
CA TRP A 190 22.58 5.08 0.05
C TRP A 190 21.66 5.88 -0.87
N GLY A 191 20.35 5.86 -0.65
CA GLY A 191 19.38 6.65 -1.40
C GLY A 191 19.63 8.15 -1.30
N HIS A 192 20.00 8.63 -0.12
CA HIS A 192 20.35 10.02 0.08
C HIS A 192 21.63 10.40 -0.70
N PHE A 193 22.65 9.57 -0.66
CA PHE A 193 23.94 9.84 -1.30
C PHE A 193 23.87 9.71 -2.83
N PHE A 194 23.37 8.57 -3.34
CA PHE A 194 23.31 8.25 -4.77
C PHE A 194 22.05 8.78 -5.48
N LYS A 195 21.08 9.32 -4.73
CA LYS A 195 19.85 9.91 -5.28
C LYS A 195 19.02 8.93 -6.11
N CYS A 196 18.95 7.67 -5.66
CA CYS A 196 18.22 6.61 -6.34
C CYS A 196 17.04 6.09 -5.49
N LYS A 197 16.10 5.41 -6.14
CA LYS A 197 15.07 4.65 -5.45
C LYS A 197 15.75 3.56 -4.60
N VAL A 198 15.30 3.44 -3.35
CA VAL A 198 15.83 2.47 -2.40
C VAL A 198 14.86 1.32 -2.21
N PRO A 199 15.35 0.10 -1.97
CA PRO A 199 14.50 -1.07 -1.76
C PRO A 199 13.79 -1.03 -0.40
N LEU A 200 14.43 -0.46 0.63
CA LEU A 200 13.86 -0.29 1.97
C LEU A 200 13.79 1.19 2.32
N ASN A 201 12.66 1.61 2.87
CA ASN A 201 12.39 2.98 3.30
C ASN A 201 11.41 2.93 4.47
N ARG A 202 11.75 3.61 5.58
CA ARG A 202 10.92 3.61 6.80
C ARG A 202 9.54 4.23 6.60
N GLU A 203 9.40 5.22 5.73
CA GLU A 203 8.09 5.80 5.37
C GLU A 203 7.22 4.79 4.62
N TRP A 204 7.81 4.03 3.69
CA TRP A 204 7.08 3.00 2.95
C TRP A 204 6.71 1.83 3.88
N MET A 205 7.64 1.39 4.72
CA MET A 205 7.37 0.39 5.76
C MET A 205 6.23 0.79 6.68
N GLU A 206 6.20 2.05 7.14
CA GLU A 206 5.10 2.56 7.96
C GLU A 206 3.74 2.43 7.24
N TYR A 207 3.69 2.82 5.97
CA TYR A 207 2.46 2.76 5.18
C TYR A 207 1.99 1.33 4.92
N VAL A 208 2.89 0.41 4.59
CA VAL A 208 2.54 -0.96 4.20
C VAL A 208 2.37 -1.89 5.42
N GLU A 209 3.17 -1.73 6.47
CA GLU A 209 3.22 -2.67 7.59
C GLU A 209 2.47 -2.22 8.84
N VAL A 210 2.24 -0.91 9.03
CA VAL A 210 1.70 -0.41 10.31
C VAL A 210 0.28 0.11 10.14
N LYS A 211 -0.02 0.78 9.02
CA LYS A 211 -1.32 1.40 8.80
C LYS A 211 -2.34 0.37 8.32
N ASP A 212 -3.51 0.39 8.92
CA ASP A 212 -4.65 -0.40 8.46
C ASP A 212 -5.35 0.28 7.29
N ASP A 213 -5.78 -0.51 6.31
CA ASP A 213 -6.67 -0.04 5.27
C ASP A 213 -8.09 -0.04 5.83
N VAL A 214 -8.66 1.16 6.02
CA VAL A 214 -10.03 1.34 6.52
C VAL A 214 -10.74 2.35 5.63
N LEU A 215 -11.91 1.97 5.11
CA LEU A 215 -12.76 2.85 4.32
C LEU A 215 -13.38 3.93 5.20
N THR A 216 -13.40 5.17 4.73
CA THR A 216 -14.03 6.29 5.46
C THR A 216 -15.53 6.42 5.19
N GLY A 217 -16.08 5.56 4.33
CA GLY A 217 -17.49 5.58 3.92
C GLY A 217 -17.76 6.44 2.68
N GLN A 218 -16.70 6.79 1.94
CA GLN A 218 -16.82 7.47 0.65
C GLN A 218 -17.27 6.49 -0.44
N ARG A 219 -17.51 7.02 -1.65
CA ARG A 219 -17.93 6.21 -2.80
C ARG A 219 -16.85 5.18 -3.16
N THR A 220 -17.24 4.02 -3.64
CA THR A 220 -16.32 2.93 -4.00
C THR A 220 -16.45 2.56 -5.48
N LEU A 221 -15.67 1.58 -5.93
CA LEU A 221 -15.78 1.04 -7.29
C LEU A 221 -17.17 0.45 -7.58
N ALA A 222 -17.87 -0.04 -6.56
CA ALA A 222 -19.23 -0.55 -6.69
C ALA A 222 -20.21 0.52 -7.17
N ASP A 223 -20.01 1.78 -6.76
CA ASP A 223 -20.85 2.92 -7.15
C ASP A 223 -20.61 3.35 -8.59
N LEU A 224 -19.45 2.99 -9.16
CA LEU A 224 -19.12 3.18 -10.58
C LEU A 224 -19.61 2.00 -11.45
N GLY A 225 -20.34 1.04 -10.88
CA GLY A 225 -20.83 -0.16 -11.57
C GLY A 225 -19.80 -1.28 -11.70
N ILE A 226 -18.59 -1.11 -11.14
CA ILE A 226 -17.52 -2.12 -11.20
C ILE A 226 -17.62 -2.99 -9.94
N ARG A 227 -18.33 -4.12 -10.06
CA ARG A 227 -18.57 -5.04 -8.94
C ARG A 227 -17.65 -6.26 -8.93
N ARG A 228 -17.22 -6.72 -10.11
CA ARG A 228 -16.35 -7.88 -10.24
C ARG A 228 -14.90 -7.41 -10.24
N LEU A 229 -14.31 -7.35 -9.04
CA LEU A 229 -12.91 -7.01 -8.85
C LEU A 229 -12.03 -8.25 -8.96
N THR A 230 -10.77 -8.02 -9.30
CA THR A 230 -9.76 -9.06 -9.41
C THR A 230 -9.32 -9.51 -8.02
N GLU A 231 -9.44 -10.80 -7.74
CA GLU A 231 -8.99 -11.39 -6.48
C GLU A 231 -7.47 -11.40 -6.36
N PHE A 232 -6.97 -11.12 -5.15
CA PHE A 232 -5.53 -11.07 -4.87
C PHE A 232 -4.87 -12.43 -5.08
N GLU A 233 -5.56 -13.51 -4.75
CA GLU A 233 -5.05 -14.87 -4.85
C GLU A 233 -4.80 -15.28 -6.30
N PHE A 234 -5.60 -14.76 -7.21
CA PHE A 234 -5.45 -14.99 -8.63
C PHE A 234 -4.32 -14.14 -9.23
N ALA A 235 -4.47 -12.81 -9.21
CA ALA A 235 -3.50 -11.92 -9.87
C ALA A 235 -2.25 -11.69 -9.01
N GLY A 236 -2.41 -11.40 -7.72
CA GLY A 236 -1.30 -11.20 -6.79
C GLY A 236 -0.51 -12.48 -6.54
N GLY A 237 -1.18 -13.63 -6.43
CA GLY A 237 -0.52 -14.94 -6.36
C GLY A 237 0.35 -15.23 -7.58
N ARG A 238 -0.14 -14.90 -8.78
CA ARG A 238 0.62 -15.02 -10.04
C ARG A 238 1.80 -14.05 -10.09
N GLN A 239 1.65 -12.82 -9.59
CA GLN A 239 2.76 -11.87 -9.50
C GLN A 239 3.82 -12.32 -8.49
N ALA A 240 3.42 -12.84 -7.33
CA ALA A 240 4.35 -13.40 -6.34
C ALA A 240 5.14 -14.57 -6.93
N PHE A 241 4.47 -15.45 -7.68
CA PHE A 241 5.11 -16.52 -8.43
C PHE A 241 6.16 -15.98 -9.41
N TYR A 242 5.86 -14.95 -10.20
CA TYR A 242 6.83 -14.35 -11.13
C TYR A 242 8.04 -13.67 -10.47
N GLN A 243 7.94 -13.36 -9.19
CA GLN A 243 9.04 -12.82 -8.38
C GLN A 243 9.88 -13.92 -7.70
N SER A 244 9.58 -15.19 -7.92
CA SER A 244 10.42 -16.29 -7.45
C SER A 244 11.85 -16.17 -7.96
N PHE A 245 12.81 -16.54 -7.10
CA PHE A 245 14.23 -16.56 -7.42
C PHE A 245 14.64 -17.80 -8.22
N ASN A 246 13.80 -18.84 -8.23
CA ASN A 246 14.12 -20.15 -8.78
C ASN A 246 13.40 -20.42 -10.11
N LYS A 247 13.26 -19.40 -10.97
CA LYS A 247 12.52 -19.46 -12.24
C LYS A 247 12.85 -20.68 -13.12
N TYR A 248 14.11 -21.12 -13.11
CA TYR A 248 14.59 -22.25 -13.93
C TYR A 248 14.14 -23.62 -13.42
N PHE A 249 13.84 -23.76 -12.13
CA PHE A 249 13.39 -25.04 -11.55
C PHE A 249 11.87 -25.21 -11.63
N GLU A 250 11.15 -24.25 -12.20
CA GLU A 250 9.68 -24.14 -12.07
C GLU A 250 8.90 -24.70 -13.26
N GLU A 251 9.52 -24.80 -14.45
CA GLU A 251 8.92 -25.47 -15.62
C GLU A 251 8.80 -27.00 -15.42
N GLN A 252 9.55 -27.57 -14.46
CA GLN A 252 9.59 -29.02 -14.23
C GLN A 252 8.64 -29.53 -13.14
N TYR A 253 8.07 -28.67 -12.28
CA TYR A 253 7.31 -29.10 -11.10
C TYR A 253 5.93 -28.45 -11.00
N GLY A 254 5.09 -28.66 -12.01
CA GLY A 254 3.66 -28.33 -11.97
C GLY A 254 2.84 -29.10 -10.90
N GLU A 255 3.50 -29.82 -9.99
CA GLU A 255 2.91 -30.79 -9.05
C GLU A 255 2.90 -30.31 -7.59
N LEU A 256 3.45 -29.11 -7.28
CA LEU A 256 3.40 -28.61 -5.91
C LEU A 256 1.95 -28.31 -5.50
N PRO A 257 1.53 -28.71 -4.28
CA PRO A 257 0.20 -28.43 -3.79
C PRO A 257 0.00 -26.92 -3.72
N GLN A 258 -1.17 -26.44 -4.19
CA GLN A 258 -1.47 -25.02 -4.10
C GLN A 258 -1.48 -24.59 -2.62
N PRO A 259 -0.89 -23.43 -2.28
CA PRO A 259 -0.91 -22.95 -0.92
C PRO A 259 -2.36 -22.67 -0.48
N PRO A 260 -2.66 -22.81 0.82
CA PRO A 260 -3.97 -22.45 1.34
C PRO A 260 -4.26 -20.98 1.05
N LEU A 261 -5.52 -20.69 0.72
CA LEU A 261 -5.95 -19.32 0.49
C LEU A 261 -5.84 -18.51 1.80
N PRO A 262 -5.41 -17.24 1.73
CA PRO A 262 -5.35 -16.38 2.90
C PRO A 262 -6.75 -16.15 3.46
N LEU A 263 -6.85 -15.97 4.78
CA LEU A 263 -8.12 -15.66 5.41
C LEU A 263 -8.69 -14.33 4.90
N ARG A 264 -9.95 -14.38 4.46
CA ARG A 264 -10.69 -13.23 3.91
C ARG A 264 -11.67 -12.69 4.93
N SER A 265 -11.75 -11.38 5.02
CA SER A 265 -12.89 -10.67 5.63
C SER A 265 -13.48 -9.66 4.63
N PRO A 266 -14.75 -9.25 4.77
CA PRO A 266 -15.28 -8.17 3.96
C PRO A 266 -14.52 -6.85 4.24
N PRO A 267 -14.51 -5.91 3.27
CA PRO A 267 -13.86 -4.62 3.45
C PRO A 267 -14.24 -3.91 4.75
N ILE A 268 -13.24 -3.41 5.47
CA ILE A 268 -13.45 -2.76 6.75
C ILE A 268 -13.88 -1.31 6.51
N VAL A 269 -15.07 -0.97 6.98
CA VAL A 269 -15.61 0.40 6.92
C VAL A 269 -15.60 1.02 8.31
N ARG A 270 -15.09 2.25 8.42
CA ARG A 270 -15.16 3.04 9.65
C ARG A 270 -16.62 3.35 9.97
N LYS A 271 -17.06 2.97 11.17
CA LYS A 271 -18.40 3.35 11.66
C LYS A 271 -18.46 4.88 11.82
N PRO A 272 -19.51 5.56 11.32
CA PRO A 272 -19.68 6.99 11.54
C PRO A 272 -19.72 7.29 13.05
N GLY A 273 -18.87 8.20 13.54
CA GLY A 273 -18.83 8.63 14.94
C GLY A 273 -17.79 7.97 15.86
N MET A 274 -16.98 7.02 15.38
CA MET A 274 -15.80 6.58 16.15
C MET A 274 -14.60 7.46 15.82
N GLU A 275 -14.22 8.36 16.74
CA GLU A 275 -12.89 8.99 16.77
C GLU A 275 -11.78 7.93 16.75
N GLU A 276 -10.59 8.30 16.29
CA GLU A 276 -9.39 7.44 16.38
C GLU A 276 -9.17 7.08 17.84
N LYS A 277 -9.65 5.89 18.27
CA LYS A 277 -9.23 5.35 19.56
C LYS A 277 -7.72 5.17 19.48
N PRO A 278 -6.92 5.82 20.33
CA PRO A 278 -5.51 5.44 20.44
C PRO A 278 -5.50 3.95 20.75
N ALA A 279 -4.73 3.19 19.95
CA ALA A 279 -4.63 1.74 20.08
C ALA A 279 -4.46 1.37 21.57
N PHE A 280 -5.46 0.66 22.10
CA PHE A 280 -5.60 0.34 23.53
C PHE A 280 -4.37 -0.38 24.09
N GLY A 281 -4.03 -0.06 25.36
CA GLY A 281 -3.10 -0.88 26.15
C GLY A 281 -2.51 -0.24 27.40
N LYS A 282 -3.34 0.25 28.34
CA LYS A 282 -2.98 0.23 29.77
C LYS A 282 -4.18 -0.26 30.58
N SER A 283 -4.35 -1.58 30.58
CA SER A 283 -4.88 -2.28 31.75
C SER A 283 -3.68 -2.72 32.57
N MET A 284 -3.20 -1.86 33.48
CA MET A 284 -2.53 -2.36 34.67
C MET A 284 -3.56 -2.29 35.79
N ALA A 285 -4.25 -3.41 35.99
CA ALA A 285 -4.78 -3.77 37.28
C ALA A 285 -3.73 -4.68 37.91
N TYR A 286 -3.01 -4.19 38.91
CA TYR A 286 -2.60 -5.00 40.05
C TYR A 286 -2.66 -4.11 41.29
N SER A 287 -3.38 -4.65 42.26
CA SER A 287 -3.50 -4.26 43.66
C SER A 287 -2.16 -4.00 44.31
#